data_AF-A0A9J5Z660-F1
#
_entry.id   AF-A0A9J5Z660-F1
#
_cell.length_a   1.000
_cell.length_b   1.000
_cell.length_c   1.000
_cell.angle_alpha   90.00
_cell.angle_beta   90.00
_cell.angle_gamma   90.00
#
_symmetry.space_group_name_H-M   'P 1'
#
loop_
_entity.id
_entity.type
_entity.pdbx_description
1 polymer ?
#
loop_
_entity_poly.entity_id
_entity_poly.type
_entity_poly.pdbx_seq_one_letter_code
_entity_poly.pdbx_strand_id
1 'polypeptide(L)'
;MSLKGKLVSEINIKCNGDVFHEILGHKPHHISSICPDKIQNVNIHEGEWGTVGSVNSWNFTHDGKEKAVKEIVEEIDEEKKLIKKKIIEGDILEDYKSFYITTHVETKGENNLVTWIIEYEKKNANVPDPHTYMEFALNMTKDIETHHIKKMSLEGKLVSEINIKCDGDVFHEIIMYKPHHMCNICPDKIQKVDIHEGELATIDSVRLWKFTHDGKEMVAKEVIEEIDEEKKLVKKR
;
A
#
# COMPACT_ATOMS: atom_id res chain seq x y z
N MET A 1 0.32 -41.13 -16.21
CA MET A 1 0.09 -39.68 -15.97
C MET A 1 1.42 -38.95 -16.07
N SER A 2 1.43 -37.73 -16.62
CA SER A 2 2.66 -36.93 -16.68
C SER A 2 3.07 -36.50 -15.27
N LEU A 3 4.36 -36.62 -14.94
CA LEU A 3 4.91 -36.08 -13.70
C LEU A 3 5.18 -34.58 -13.79
N LYS A 4 5.32 -34.05 -15.00
CA LYS A 4 5.50 -32.61 -15.25
C LYS A 4 4.19 -31.97 -15.67
N GLY A 5 3.92 -30.78 -15.16
CA GLY A 5 2.72 -30.03 -15.49
C GLY A 5 2.91 -28.53 -15.35
N LYS A 6 1.92 -27.79 -15.88
CA LYS A 6 1.84 -26.33 -15.83
C LYS A 6 0.39 -25.96 -15.54
N LEU A 7 0.17 -25.17 -14.49
CA LEU A 7 -1.11 -24.52 -14.21
C LEU A 7 -1.00 -23.04 -14.56
N VAL A 8 -2.06 -22.48 -15.12
CA VAL A 8 -2.19 -21.05 -15.42
C VAL A 8 -3.54 -20.59 -14.89
N SER A 9 -3.57 -19.44 -14.20
CA SER A 9 -4.80 -18.80 -13.79
C SER A 9 -4.66 -17.29 -13.86
N GLU A 10 -5.77 -16.62 -14.12
CA GLU A 10 -5.83 -15.19 -14.34
C GLU A 10 -6.87 -14.57 -13.42
N ILE A 11 -6.57 -13.40 -12.89
CA ILE A 11 -7.48 -12.64 -12.03
C ILE A 11 -7.38 -11.15 -12.34
N ASN A 12 -8.54 -10.53 -12.52
CA ASN A 12 -8.62 -9.08 -12.67
C ASN A 12 -8.51 -8.42 -11.29
N ILE A 13 -7.70 -7.37 -11.21
CA ILE A 13 -7.59 -6.50 -10.04
C ILE A 13 -7.93 -5.06 -10.45
N LYS A 14 -8.55 -4.32 -9.53
CA LYS A 14 -8.91 -2.91 -9.67
C LYS A 14 -7.90 -1.97 -9.03
N CYS A 15 -7.00 -2.48 -8.18
CA CYS A 15 -5.90 -1.69 -7.66
C CYS A 15 -4.83 -1.48 -8.75
N ASN A 16 -3.92 -0.53 -8.53
CA ASN A 16 -2.83 -0.25 -9.46
C ASN A 16 -1.93 -1.50 -9.66
N GLY A 17 -1.78 -1.94 -10.92
CA GLY A 17 -0.98 -3.11 -11.26
C GLY A 17 0.53 -2.93 -11.03
N ASP A 18 1.07 -1.72 -11.15
CA ASP A 18 2.48 -1.42 -10.83
C ASP A 18 2.75 -1.65 -9.35
N VAL A 19 1.83 -1.22 -8.48
CA VAL A 19 1.93 -1.43 -7.03
C VAL A 19 1.87 -2.92 -6.70
N PHE A 20 1.02 -3.69 -7.38
CA PHE A 20 0.96 -5.14 -7.19
C PHE A 20 2.28 -5.83 -7.59
N HIS A 21 2.83 -5.46 -8.75
CA HIS A 21 4.12 -5.96 -9.22
C HIS A 21 5.26 -5.62 -8.25
N GLU A 22 5.32 -4.37 -7.78
CA GLU A 22 6.31 -3.90 -6.82
C GLU A 22 6.24 -4.69 -5.50
N ILE A 23 5.04 -4.96 -4.99
CA ILE A 23 4.86 -5.74 -3.76
C ILE A 23 5.42 -7.16 -3.89
N LEU A 24 5.13 -7.86 -5.00
CA LEU A 24 5.61 -9.23 -5.19
C LEU A 24 7.10 -9.33 -5.50
N GLY A 25 7.65 -8.33 -6.18
CA GLY A 25 9.04 -8.32 -6.63
C GLY A 25 10.01 -7.73 -5.62
N HIS A 26 9.68 -6.54 -5.12
CA HIS A 26 10.60 -5.67 -4.37
C HIS A 26 10.24 -5.55 -2.89
N LYS A 27 8.96 -5.69 -2.54
CA LYS A 27 8.48 -5.52 -1.15
C LYS A 27 7.70 -6.73 -0.63
N PRO A 28 8.17 -7.98 -0.84
CA PRO A 28 7.38 -9.16 -0.47
C PRO A 28 7.18 -9.29 1.05
N HIS A 29 8.05 -8.69 1.86
CA HIS A 29 7.91 -8.61 3.32
C HIS A 29 6.70 -7.77 3.79
N HIS A 30 6.13 -6.92 2.94
CA HIS A 30 4.88 -6.22 3.27
C HIS A 30 3.66 -7.15 3.26
N ILE A 31 3.74 -8.29 2.57
CA ILE A 31 2.58 -9.19 2.39
C ILE A 31 2.13 -9.79 3.72
N SER A 32 3.04 -10.07 4.65
CA SER A 32 2.68 -10.56 5.98
C SER A 32 1.83 -9.57 6.78
N SER A 33 1.98 -8.28 6.54
CA SER A 33 1.12 -7.24 7.15
C SER A 33 -0.20 -7.05 6.40
N ILE A 34 -0.27 -7.46 5.13
CA ILE A 34 -1.45 -7.33 4.28
C ILE A 34 -2.43 -8.49 4.53
N CYS A 35 -1.93 -9.72 4.56
CA CYS A 35 -2.73 -10.94 4.79
C CYS A 35 -2.06 -11.88 5.81
N PRO A 36 -1.98 -11.49 7.09
CA PRO A 36 -1.28 -12.25 8.14
C PRO A 36 -1.87 -13.64 8.41
N ASP A 37 -3.15 -13.86 8.08
CA ASP A 37 -3.81 -15.16 8.14
C ASP A 37 -3.24 -16.17 7.13
N LYS A 38 -2.73 -15.68 5.99
CA LYS A 38 -2.15 -16.50 4.93
C LYS A 38 -0.63 -16.51 4.99
N ILE A 39 0.01 -15.34 5.09
CA ILE A 39 1.46 -15.17 5.14
C ILE A 39 1.84 -14.66 6.52
N GLN A 40 2.51 -15.48 7.33
CA GLN A 40 2.93 -15.06 8.67
C GLN A 40 4.22 -14.26 8.61
N ASN A 41 5.14 -14.60 7.70
CA ASN A 41 6.42 -13.90 7.59
C ASN A 41 7.07 -14.07 6.22
N VAL A 42 7.85 -13.07 5.80
CA VAL A 42 8.77 -13.14 4.66
C VAL A 42 10.07 -12.47 5.04
N ASN A 43 11.16 -13.22 5.00
CA ASN A 43 12.51 -12.73 5.32
C ASN A 43 13.45 -12.92 4.16
N ILE A 44 14.38 -11.99 4.00
CA ILE A 44 15.50 -12.18 3.08
C ILE A 44 16.57 -13.03 3.76
N HIS A 45 17.04 -14.05 3.06
CA HIS A 45 18.09 -14.95 3.51
C HIS A 45 19.42 -14.61 2.86
N GLU A 46 19.42 -14.37 1.55
CA GLU A 46 20.61 -13.99 0.77
C GLU A 46 20.26 -12.92 -0.25
N GLY A 47 21.20 -12.01 -0.51
CA GLY A 47 21.04 -10.91 -1.47
C GLY A 47 20.24 -9.73 -0.93
N GLU A 48 19.69 -8.95 -1.86
CA GLU A 48 18.87 -7.77 -1.57
C GLU A 48 17.46 -7.95 -2.16
N TRP A 49 16.45 -7.35 -1.51
CA TRP A 49 15.08 -7.40 -2.00
C TRP A 49 14.99 -6.85 -3.42
N GLY A 50 14.18 -7.49 -4.27
CA GLY A 50 13.98 -7.01 -5.64
C GLY A 50 15.13 -7.30 -6.61
N THR A 51 16.07 -8.17 -6.24
CA THR A 51 17.21 -8.53 -7.12
C THR A 51 17.13 -9.98 -7.58
N VAL A 52 17.53 -10.23 -8.83
CA VAL A 52 17.70 -11.58 -9.36
C VAL A 52 18.82 -12.28 -8.61
N GLY A 53 18.58 -13.52 -8.18
CA GLY A 53 19.48 -14.31 -7.33
C GLY A 53 19.25 -14.15 -5.84
N SER A 54 18.40 -13.21 -5.39
CA SER A 54 18.01 -13.12 -3.98
C SER A 54 17.23 -14.34 -3.53
N VAL A 55 17.46 -14.74 -2.27
CA VAL A 55 16.79 -15.88 -1.63
C VAL A 55 15.88 -15.38 -0.52
N ASN A 56 14.60 -15.67 -0.63
CA ASN A 56 13.58 -15.26 0.33
C ASN A 56 12.99 -16.49 1.03
N SER A 57 12.79 -16.39 2.34
CA SER A 57 12.12 -17.41 3.15
C SER A 57 10.70 -16.96 3.46
N TRP A 58 9.73 -17.84 3.24
CA TRP A 58 8.31 -17.59 3.45
C TRP A 58 7.75 -18.53 4.51
N ASN A 59 7.00 -18.00 5.46
CA ASN A 59 6.15 -18.74 6.38
C ASN A 59 4.69 -18.43 6.02
N PHE A 60 3.92 -19.48 5.71
CA PHE A 60 2.55 -19.35 5.24
C PHE A 60 1.66 -20.47 5.76
N THR A 61 0.36 -20.23 5.85
CA THR A 61 -0.64 -21.25 6.22
C THR A 61 -1.36 -21.71 4.96
N HIS A 62 -1.22 -22.99 4.63
CA HIS A 62 -1.85 -23.62 3.47
C HIS A 62 -2.69 -24.82 3.91
N ASP A 63 -3.97 -24.85 3.55
CA ASP A 63 -4.96 -25.86 3.98
C ASP A 63 -4.98 -26.05 5.52
N GLY A 64 -4.87 -24.94 6.26
CA GLY A 64 -4.89 -24.94 7.74
C GLY A 64 -3.61 -25.45 8.40
N LYS A 65 -2.54 -25.69 7.64
CA LYS A 65 -1.23 -26.10 8.15
C LYS A 65 -0.18 -25.04 7.88
N GLU A 66 0.61 -24.73 8.89
CA GLU A 66 1.79 -23.89 8.71
C GLU A 66 2.83 -24.61 7.84
N LYS A 67 3.40 -23.86 6.91
CA LYS A 67 4.44 -24.29 5.98
C LYS A 67 5.52 -23.23 5.88
N ALA A 68 6.71 -23.66 5.52
CA ALA A 68 7.87 -22.84 5.25
C ALA A 68 8.51 -23.24 3.92
N VAL A 69 8.89 -22.25 3.12
CA VAL A 69 9.68 -22.45 1.90
C VAL A 69 10.78 -21.41 1.76
N LYS A 70 11.83 -21.78 1.03
CA LYS A 70 12.76 -20.81 0.45
C LYS A 70 12.59 -20.77 -1.06
N GLU A 71 12.58 -19.57 -1.60
CA GLU A 71 12.59 -19.32 -3.03
C GLU A 71 13.83 -18.54 -3.44
N ILE A 72 14.28 -18.75 -4.68
CA ILE A 72 15.24 -17.88 -5.35
C ILE A 72 14.52 -17.13 -6.47
N VAL A 73 14.79 -15.82 -6.59
CA VAL A 73 14.29 -15.01 -7.70
C VAL A 73 15.15 -15.30 -8.94
N GLU A 74 14.56 -15.89 -9.98
CA GLU A 74 15.27 -16.23 -11.22
C GLU A 74 15.19 -15.12 -12.27
N GLU A 75 14.10 -14.35 -12.29
CA GLU A 75 13.86 -13.32 -13.30
C GLU A 75 12.98 -12.21 -12.74
N ILE A 76 13.33 -10.97 -13.07
CA ILE A 76 12.47 -9.80 -12.92
C ILE A 76 12.58 -9.03 -14.24
N ASP A 77 11.45 -8.82 -14.91
CA ASP A 77 11.33 -7.99 -16.10
C ASP A 77 10.35 -6.86 -15.79
N GLU A 78 10.88 -5.67 -15.51
CA GLU A 78 10.11 -4.48 -15.15
C GLU A 78 9.25 -3.95 -16.30
N GLU A 79 9.73 -4.12 -17.55
CA GLU A 79 9.00 -3.67 -18.73
C GLU A 79 7.74 -4.53 -18.92
N LYS A 80 7.91 -5.85 -18.84
CA LYS A 80 6.81 -6.82 -18.93
C LYS A 80 6.06 -7.00 -17.61
N LYS A 81 6.54 -6.46 -16.49
CA LYS A 81 6.00 -6.70 -15.14
C LYS A 81 5.90 -8.19 -14.82
N LEU A 82 6.98 -8.91 -15.10
CA LEU A 82 7.09 -10.34 -14.91
C LEU A 82 8.08 -10.65 -13.80
N ILE A 83 7.73 -11.60 -12.93
CA ILE A 83 8.61 -12.13 -11.90
C ILE A 83 8.58 -13.64 -11.98
N LYS A 84 9.74 -14.28 -12.07
CA LYS A 84 9.88 -15.74 -12.00
C LYS A 84 10.71 -16.13 -10.80
N LYS A 85 10.22 -17.11 -10.05
CA LYS A 85 10.85 -17.63 -8.84
C LYS A 85 10.85 -19.14 -8.84
N LYS A 86 11.82 -19.73 -8.16
CA LYS A 86 11.96 -21.17 -7.98
C LYS A 86 12.00 -21.51 -6.51
N ILE A 87 11.20 -22.47 -6.09
CA ILE A 87 11.30 -23.04 -4.73
C ILE A 87 12.54 -23.92 -4.67
N ILE A 88 13.41 -23.65 -3.69
CA ILE A 88 14.69 -24.35 -3.51
C ILE A 88 14.74 -25.18 -2.23
N GLU A 89 13.94 -24.86 -1.22
CA GLU A 89 13.83 -25.61 0.05
C GLU A 89 12.41 -25.51 0.63
N GLY A 90 12.05 -26.46 1.50
CA GLY A 90 10.83 -26.40 2.32
C GLY A 90 9.71 -27.35 1.91
N ASP A 91 8.54 -27.20 2.56
CA ASP A 91 7.46 -28.20 2.57
C ASP A 91 6.92 -28.53 1.19
N ILE A 92 6.93 -27.57 0.25
CA ILE A 92 6.47 -27.83 -1.13
C ILE A 92 7.34 -28.89 -1.81
N LEU A 93 8.64 -28.91 -1.54
CA LEU A 93 9.56 -29.88 -2.16
C LEU A 93 9.49 -31.27 -1.51
N GLU A 94 8.63 -31.49 -0.52
CA GLU A 94 8.32 -32.83 -0.02
C GLU A 94 7.52 -33.64 -1.05
N ASP A 95 6.64 -32.97 -1.81
CA ASP A 95 5.77 -33.57 -2.82
C ASP A 95 6.29 -33.39 -4.25
N TYR A 96 6.98 -32.26 -4.51
CA TYR A 96 7.44 -31.88 -5.84
C TYR A 96 8.98 -31.90 -5.92
N LYS A 97 9.54 -32.36 -7.04
CA LYS A 97 10.98 -32.29 -7.33
C LYS A 97 11.41 -30.90 -7.76
N SER A 98 10.52 -30.18 -8.45
CA SER A 98 10.73 -28.80 -8.86
C SER A 98 9.39 -28.06 -8.84
N PHE A 99 9.45 -26.78 -8.48
CA PHE A 99 8.29 -25.92 -8.38
C PHE A 99 8.71 -24.49 -8.71
N TYR A 100 8.12 -23.94 -9.77
CA TYR A 100 8.37 -22.59 -10.25
C TYR A 100 7.08 -21.80 -10.21
N ILE A 101 7.21 -20.53 -9.87
CA ILE A 101 6.11 -19.58 -9.76
C ILE A 101 6.46 -18.39 -10.64
N THR A 102 5.61 -18.09 -11.61
CA THR A 102 5.72 -16.87 -12.42
C THR A 102 4.47 -16.03 -12.24
N THR A 103 4.66 -14.74 -12.01
CA THR A 103 3.58 -13.74 -12.02
C THR A 103 3.82 -12.75 -13.15
N HIS A 104 2.76 -12.38 -13.86
CA HIS A 104 2.79 -11.38 -14.92
C HIS A 104 1.62 -10.41 -14.71
N VAL A 105 1.87 -9.10 -14.85
CA VAL A 105 0.83 -8.07 -14.67
C VAL A 105 0.65 -7.29 -15.97
N GLU A 106 -0.53 -7.42 -16.57
CA GLU A 106 -0.93 -6.60 -17.70
C GLU A 106 -1.77 -5.41 -17.21
N THR A 107 -1.32 -4.19 -17.51
CA THR A 107 -2.07 -2.97 -17.19
C THR A 107 -2.88 -2.51 -18.40
N LYS A 108 -4.22 -2.53 -18.31
CA LYS A 108 -5.14 -2.10 -19.39
C LYS A 108 -6.11 -1.05 -18.86
N GLY A 109 -5.64 0.19 -18.71
CA GLY A 109 -6.42 1.29 -18.16
C GLY A 109 -6.74 1.05 -16.69
N GLU A 110 -8.02 1.09 -16.33
CA GLU A 110 -8.48 0.84 -14.94
C GLU A 110 -8.59 -0.65 -14.58
N ASN A 111 -8.52 -1.54 -15.57
CA ASN A 111 -8.58 -2.99 -15.35
C ASN A 111 -7.18 -3.58 -15.54
N ASN A 112 -6.62 -4.11 -14.46
CA ASN A 112 -5.33 -4.79 -14.48
C ASN A 112 -5.54 -6.30 -14.38
N LEU A 113 -4.79 -7.07 -15.16
CA LEU A 113 -4.88 -8.54 -15.17
C LEU A 113 -3.59 -9.12 -14.58
N VAL A 114 -3.73 -9.96 -13.57
CA VAL A 114 -2.62 -10.72 -12.99
C VAL A 114 -2.72 -12.16 -13.46
N THR A 115 -1.67 -12.64 -14.11
CA THR A 115 -1.52 -14.05 -14.50
C THR A 115 -0.55 -14.74 -13.56
N TRP A 116 -1.02 -15.80 -12.90
CA TRP A 116 -0.19 -16.73 -12.13
C TRP A 116 0.09 -17.99 -12.94
N ILE A 117 1.33 -18.43 -12.94
CA ILE A 117 1.78 -19.65 -13.59
C ILE A 117 2.55 -20.49 -12.57
N ILE A 118 2.17 -21.76 -12.43
CA ILE A 118 2.91 -22.74 -11.63
C ILE A 118 3.41 -23.84 -12.56
N GLU A 119 4.73 -23.99 -12.67
CA GLU A 119 5.36 -25.10 -13.40
C GLU A 119 5.99 -26.06 -12.39
N TYR A 120 5.70 -27.35 -12.51
CA TYR A 120 6.08 -28.31 -11.47
C TYR A 120 6.46 -29.68 -12.04
N GLU A 121 7.28 -30.40 -11.28
CA GLU A 121 7.53 -31.84 -11.46
C GLU A 121 7.20 -32.58 -10.16
N LYS A 122 6.24 -33.51 -10.21
CA LYS A 122 5.86 -34.37 -9.09
C LYS A 122 6.96 -35.39 -8.77
N LYS A 123 7.10 -35.77 -7.50
CA LYS A 123 7.99 -36.89 -7.13
C LYS A 123 7.50 -38.24 -7.65
N ASN A 124 6.19 -38.45 -7.69
CA ASN A 124 5.57 -39.67 -8.19
C ASN A 124 4.11 -39.41 -8.64
N ALA A 125 3.47 -40.42 -9.22
CA ALA A 125 2.13 -40.27 -9.82
C ALA A 125 0.98 -40.09 -8.81
N ASN A 126 1.21 -40.35 -7.51
CA ASN A 126 0.20 -40.21 -6.46
C ASN A 126 0.13 -38.78 -5.90
N VAL A 127 1.12 -37.94 -6.19
CA VAL A 127 1.13 -36.53 -5.81
C VAL A 127 0.06 -35.79 -6.64
N PRO A 128 -0.85 -35.00 -6.02
CA PRO A 128 -1.85 -34.24 -6.76
C PRO A 128 -1.22 -33.09 -7.55
N ASP A 129 -1.96 -32.56 -8.53
CA ASP A 129 -1.62 -31.29 -9.16
C ASP A 129 -1.78 -30.15 -8.13
N PRO A 130 -0.94 -29.09 -8.18
CA PRO A 130 -0.90 -28.05 -7.16
C PRO A 130 -2.05 -27.02 -7.27
N HIS A 131 -3.28 -27.48 -7.49
CA HIS A 131 -4.46 -26.61 -7.62
C HIS A 131 -4.74 -25.80 -6.35
N THR A 132 -4.53 -26.39 -5.18
CA THR A 132 -4.73 -25.70 -3.90
C THR A 132 -3.71 -24.56 -3.72
N TYR A 133 -2.47 -24.74 -4.16
CA TYR A 133 -1.47 -23.65 -4.18
C TYR A 133 -1.83 -22.54 -5.17
N MET A 134 -2.41 -22.87 -6.33
CA MET A 134 -2.94 -21.85 -7.25
C MET A 134 -4.06 -21.05 -6.59
N GLU A 135 -5.02 -21.72 -5.94
CA GLU A 135 -6.09 -21.04 -5.21
C GLU A 135 -5.56 -20.14 -4.09
N PHE A 136 -4.55 -20.60 -3.35
CA PHE A 136 -3.85 -19.81 -2.34
C PHE A 136 -3.28 -18.51 -2.94
N ALA A 137 -2.58 -18.58 -4.07
CA ALA A 137 -2.02 -17.41 -4.75
C ALA A 137 -3.10 -16.42 -5.23
N LEU A 138 -4.21 -16.93 -5.75
CA LEU A 138 -5.36 -16.10 -6.15
C LEU A 138 -6.05 -15.43 -4.96
N ASN A 139 -6.16 -16.12 -3.83
CA ASN A 139 -6.74 -15.54 -2.61
C ASN A 139 -5.82 -14.48 -1.99
N MET A 140 -4.50 -14.73 -1.96
CA MET A 140 -3.51 -13.71 -1.58
C MET A 140 -3.61 -12.47 -2.48
N THR A 141 -3.82 -12.65 -3.79
CA THR A 141 -3.99 -11.55 -4.75
C THR A 141 -5.19 -10.67 -4.39
N LYS A 142 -6.33 -11.26 -4.02
CA LYS A 142 -7.53 -10.52 -3.60
C LYS A 142 -7.33 -9.73 -2.31
N ASP A 143 -6.54 -10.25 -1.36
CA ASP A 143 -6.25 -9.54 -0.12
C ASP A 143 -5.37 -8.31 -0.38
N ILE A 144 -4.34 -8.47 -1.22
CA ILE A 144 -3.48 -7.35 -1.66
C ILE A 144 -4.32 -6.29 -2.36
N GLU A 145 -5.20 -6.68 -3.27
CA GLU A 145 -6.13 -5.77 -3.94
C GLU A 145 -7.00 -5.02 -2.93
N THR A 146 -7.67 -5.74 -2.03
CA THR A 146 -8.58 -5.17 -1.03
C THR A 146 -7.88 -4.15 -0.14
N HIS A 147 -6.65 -4.45 0.29
CA HIS A 147 -5.84 -3.53 1.10
C HIS A 147 -5.55 -2.21 0.36
N HIS A 148 -5.25 -2.27 -0.94
CA HIS A 148 -4.87 -1.10 -1.73
C HIS A 148 -6.06 -0.29 -2.23
N ILE A 149 -7.19 -0.93 -2.56
CA ILE A 149 -8.44 -0.23 -2.84
C ILE A 149 -8.89 0.57 -1.62
N LYS A 150 -8.82 -0.02 -0.41
CA LYS A 150 -9.21 0.67 0.81
C LYS A 150 -8.35 1.91 1.07
N LYS A 151 -7.03 1.83 0.85
CA LYS A 151 -6.14 3.00 0.94
C LYS A 151 -6.50 4.11 -0.05
N MET A 152 -6.77 3.76 -1.31
CA MET A 152 -7.21 4.74 -2.32
C MET A 152 -8.54 5.42 -1.96
N SER A 153 -9.41 4.77 -1.19
CA SER A 153 -10.70 5.34 -0.76
C SER A 153 -10.63 6.25 0.48
N LEU A 154 -9.49 6.30 1.18
CA LEU A 154 -9.33 7.03 2.45
C LEU A 154 -8.55 8.34 2.32
N GLU A 155 -7.86 8.57 1.21
CA GLU A 155 -7.13 9.80 0.94
C GLU A 155 -7.88 10.66 -0.08
N GLY A 156 -8.26 11.87 0.32
CA GLY A 156 -8.96 12.83 -0.55
C GLY A 156 -8.37 14.22 -0.41
N LYS A 157 -8.06 14.86 -1.55
CA LYS A 157 -7.68 16.28 -1.59
C LYS A 157 -8.88 17.10 -2.05
N LEU A 158 -9.46 17.88 -1.14
CA LEU A 158 -10.48 18.87 -1.49
C LEU A 158 -9.79 20.22 -1.75
N VAL A 159 -9.99 20.78 -2.95
CA VAL A 159 -9.49 22.11 -3.31
C VAL A 159 -10.70 23.02 -3.53
N SER A 160 -10.75 24.13 -2.81
CA SER A 160 -11.75 25.18 -2.98
C SER A 160 -11.07 26.51 -3.26
N GLU A 161 -11.47 27.19 -4.32
CA GLU A 161 -10.99 28.52 -4.68
C GLU A 161 -12.10 29.55 -4.44
N ILE A 162 -11.79 30.63 -3.72
CA ILE A 162 -12.73 31.70 -3.41
C ILE A 162 -12.08 33.04 -3.75
N ASN A 163 -12.78 33.87 -4.51
CA ASN A 163 -12.37 35.25 -4.77
C ASN A 163 -12.65 36.10 -3.53
N ILE A 164 -11.58 36.60 -2.90
CA ILE A 164 -11.69 37.61 -1.84
C ILE A 164 -11.81 39.01 -2.44
N LYS A 165 -12.62 39.87 -1.81
CA LYS A 165 -12.76 41.29 -2.21
C LYS A 165 -11.86 42.23 -1.41
N CYS A 166 -11.18 41.72 -0.39
CA CYS A 166 -10.24 42.47 0.42
C CYS A 166 -8.81 42.32 -0.12
N ASP A 167 -7.91 43.12 0.43
CA ASP A 167 -6.49 43.02 0.18
C ASP A 167 -5.95 41.65 0.63
N GLY A 168 -5.16 41.01 -0.23
CA GLY A 168 -4.63 39.67 0.01
C GLY A 168 -3.53 39.63 1.08
N ASP A 169 -2.74 40.70 1.26
CA ASP A 169 -1.79 40.82 2.36
C ASP A 169 -2.52 40.87 3.70
N VAL A 170 -3.56 41.69 3.78
CA VAL A 170 -4.38 41.80 5.01
C VAL A 170 -5.04 40.47 5.35
N PHE A 171 -5.56 39.77 4.35
CA PHE A 171 -6.17 38.46 4.54
C PHE A 171 -5.15 37.41 5.03
N HIS A 172 -3.98 37.35 4.40
CA HIS A 172 -2.89 36.47 4.79
C HIS A 172 -2.41 36.79 6.22
N GLU A 173 -2.26 38.07 6.54
CA GLU A 173 -1.82 38.54 7.86
C GLU A 173 -2.75 38.05 8.98
N ILE A 174 -4.07 38.13 8.76
CA ILE A 174 -5.06 37.68 9.73
C ILE A 174 -4.96 36.18 9.97
N ILE A 175 -4.90 35.37 8.90
CA ILE A 175 -4.85 33.91 9.02
C ILE A 175 -3.55 33.46 9.67
N MET A 176 -2.44 34.11 9.35
CA MET A 176 -1.12 33.70 9.83
C MET A 176 -0.78 34.27 11.19
N TYR A 177 -0.87 35.58 11.37
CA TYR A 177 -0.30 36.26 12.51
C TYR A 177 -1.34 36.72 13.53
N LYS A 178 -2.63 36.69 13.17
CA LYS A 178 -3.72 37.12 14.07
C LYS A 178 -4.93 36.17 14.04
N PRO A 179 -4.74 34.84 14.17
CA PRO A 179 -5.83 33.89 13.98
C PRO A 179 -6.93 34.03 15.06
N HIS A 180 -6.61 34.57 16.23
CA HIS A 180 -7.59 34.89 17.27
C HIS A 180 -8.61 35.96 16.84
N HIS A 181 -8.28 36.83 15.88
CA HIS A 181 -9.23 37.79 15.30
C HIS A 181 -10.37 37.10 14.54
N MET A 182 -10.20 35.85 14.11
CA MET A 182 -11.26 35.10 13.44
C MET A 182 -12.52 34.96 14.31
N CYS A 183 -12.36 34.91 15.64
CA CYS A 183 -13.50 34.88 16.56
C CYS A 183 -14.35 36.15 16.49
N ASN A 184 -13.75 37.29 16.14
CA ASN A 184 -14.46 38.55 15.96
C ASN A 184 -15.05 38.69 14.54
N ILE A 185 -14.40 38.07 13.55
CA ILE A 185 -14.81 38.13 12.14
C ILE A 185 -16.04 37.24 11.89
N CYS A 186 -16.08 36.05 12.48
CA CYS A 186 -17.18 35.10 12.34
C CYS A 186 -17.49 34.36 13.66
N PRO A 187 -17.98 35.07 14.69
CA PRO A 187 -18.22 34.50 16.03
C PRO A 187 -19.24 33.35 16.05
N ASP A 188 -20.17 33.34 15.09
CA ASP A 188 -21.15 32.27 14.89
C ASP A 188 -20.49 30.95 14.44
N LYS A 189 -19.36 31.04 13.74
CA LYS A 189 -18.62 29.87 13.24
C LYS A 189 -17.43 29.53 14.10
N ILE A 190 -16.65 30.52 14.52
CA ILE A 190 -15.39 30.33 15.23
C ILE A 190 -15.52 30.97 16.61
N GLN A 191 -15.49 30.13 17.65
CA GLN A 191 -15.68 30.55 19.03
C GLN A 191 -14.35 30.85 19.72
N LYS A 192 -13.27 30.15 19.36
CA LYS A 192 -11.96 30.34 19.98
C LYS A 192 -10.83 29.86 19.09
N VAL A 193 -9.68 30.54 19.18
CA VAL A 193 -8.41 30.05 18.63
C VAL A 193 -7.32 30.28 19.67
N ASP A 194 -6.73 29.19 20.16
CA ASP A 194 -5.62 29.22 21.13
C ASP A 194 -4.34 28.70 20.48
N ILE A 195 -3.21 29.31 20.84
CA ILE A 195 -1.90 28.72 20.56
C ILE A 195 -1.64 27.67 21.64
N HIS A 196 -1.39 26.43 21.23
CA HIS A 196 -1.18 25.31 22.14
C HIS A 196 0.31 25.06 22.37
N GLU A 197 1.11 25.06 21.30
CA GLU A 197 2.55 24.81 21.32
C GLU A 197 3.25 25.71 20.30
N GLY A 198 4.46 26.16 20.64
CA GLY A 198 5.31 26.96 19.75
C GLY A 198 4.99 28.46 19.71
N GLU A 199 5.75 29.19 18.90
CA GLU A 199 5.53 30.61 18.64
C GLU A 199 4.58 30.80 17.46
N LEU A 200 3.76 31.84 17.49
CA LEU A 200 2.80 32.10 16.44
C LEU A 200 3.48 32.27 15.07
N ALA A 201 2.90 31.67 14.03
CA ALA A 201 3.38 31.76 12.64
C ALA A 201 4.78 31.16 12.42
N THR A 202 5.14 30.15 13.21
CA THR A 202 6.34 29.33 12.98
C THR A 202 5.96 27.93 12.53
N ILE A 203 6.85 27.28 11.77
CA ILE A 203 6.74 25.85 11.45
C ILE A 203 6.69 25.06 12.76
N ASP A 204 5.89 23.99 12.79
CA ASP A 204 5.58 23.16 13.95
C ASP A 204 4.76 23.84 15.06
N SER A 205 4.37 25.11 14.88
CA SER A 205 3.41 25.73 15.80
C SER A 205 2.05 25.05 15.72
N VAL A 206 1.43 24.90 16.88
CA VAL A 206 0.15 24.19 17.06
C VAL A 206 -0.92 25.16 17.51
N ARG A 207 -2.05 25.16 16.81
CA ARG A 207 -3.24 25.94 17.15
C ARG A 207 -4.41 25.01 17.45
N LEU A 208 -5.20 25.36 18.45
CA LEU A 208 -6.46 24.71 18.76
C LEU A 208 -7.61 25.63 18.36
N TRP A 209 -8.45 25.13 17.46
CA TRP A 209 -9.62 25.82 16.96
C TRP A 209 -10.86 25.25 17.64
N LYS A 210 -11.69 26.12 18.21
CA LYS A 210 -13.04 25.78 18.64
C LYS A 210 -14.03 26.45 17.70
N PHE A 211 -14.83 25.66 17.01
CA PHE A 211 -15.74 26.14 15.97
C PHE A 211 -17.04 25.33 15.97
N THR A 212 -18.06 25.87 15.30
CA THR A 212 -19.37 25.22 15.14
C THR A 212 -19.57 24.83 13.69
N HIS A 213 -19.92 23.58 13.46
CA HIS A 213 -20.28 23.05 12.14
C HIS A 213 -21.58 22.25 12.26
N ASP A 214 -22.57 22.56 11.41
CA ASP A 214 -23.91 21.96 11.44
C ASP A 214 -24.54 21.93 12.84
N GLY A 215 -24.38 23.02 13.59
CA GLY A 215 -24.93 23.19 14.94
C GLY A 215 -24.21 22.40 16.03
N LYS A 216 -23.09 21.75 15.74
CA LYS A 216 -22.26 21.02 16.71
C LYS A 216 -20.95 21.77 16.97
N GLU A 217 -20.60 21.91 18.25
CA GLU A 217 -19.27 22.38 18.64
C GLU A 217 -18.23 21.31 18.32
N MET A 218 -17.13 21.74 17.70
CA MET A 218 -16.01 20.92 17.30
C MET A 218 -14.70 21.56 17.77
N VAL A 219 -13.68 20.71 17.92
CA VAL A 219 -12.30 21.15 18.21
C VAL A 219 -11.38 20.54 17.16
N ALA A 220 -10.52 21.36 16.55
CA ALA A 220 -9.47 20.91 15.64
C ALA A 220 -8.09 21.34 16.15
N LYS A 221 -7.11 20.46 15.98
CA LYS A 221 -5.69 20.76 16.14
C LYS A 221 -5.12 21.04 14.75
N GLU A 222 -4.52 22.20 14.58
CA GLU A 222 -3.87 22.63 13.34
C GLU A 222 -2.36 22.73 13.61
N VAL A 223 -1.55 22.10 12.76
CA VAL A 223 -0.09 22.18 12.80
C VAL A 223 0.40 22.81 11.51
N ILE A 224 1.28 23.83 11.61
CA ILE A 224 1.90 24.44 10.44
C ILE A 224 3.08 23.58 9.96
N GLU A 225 3.02 23.13 8.72
CA GLU A 225 4.08 22.31 8.11
C GLU A 225 5.01 23.13 7.21
N GLU A 226 4.48 24.14 6.53
CA GLU A 226 5.22 24.92 5.53
C GLU A 226 4.67 26.35 5.44
N ILE A 227 5.57 27.32 5.25
CA ILE A 227 5.24 28.73 5.02
C ILE A 227 6.09 29.22 3.84
N ASP A 228 5.42 29.75 2.82
CA ASP A 228 6.03 30.46 1.69
C ASP A 228 5.45 31.87 1.66
N GLU A 229 6.20 32.83 2.23
CA GLU A 229 5.78 34.23 2.33
C GLU A 229 5.71 34.94 0.98
N GLU A 230 6.53 34.55 0.00
CA GLU A 230 6.48 35.15 -1.35
C GLU A 230 5.20 34.75 -2.07
N LYS A 231 4.77 33.50 -1.93
CA LYS A 231 3.54 32.98 -2.53
C LYS A 231 2.31 33.13 -1.63
N LYS A 232 2.46 33.62 -0.39
CA LYS A 232 1.42 33.65 0.65
C LYS A 232 0.75 32.28 0.84
N LEU A 233 1.57 31.23 0.78
CA LEU A 233 1.12 29.84 0.86
C LEU A 233 1.48 29.27 2.24
N VAL A 234 0.53 28.54 2.82
CA VAL A 234 0.69 27.92 4.12
C VAL A 234 0.14 26.50 4.06
N LYS A 235 0.99 25.51 4.33
CA LYS A 235 0.58 24.11 4.41
C LYS A 235 0.36 23.73 5.87
N LYS A 236 -0.75 23.05 6.14
CA LYS A 236 -1.18 22.69 7.48
C LYS A 236 -1.76 21.28 7.52
N ARG A 237 -1.70 20.63 8.68
CA ARG A 237 -2.35 19.34 8.96
C ARG A 237 -3.14 19.36 10.25
#